data_AF-S9U264-F1
#
_entry.id   AF-S9U264-F1
#
_cell.length_a   1.000
_cell.length_b   1.000
_cell.length_c   1.000
_cell.angle_alpha   90.00
_cell.angle_beta   90.00
_cell.angle_gamma   90.00
#
_symmetry.space_group_name_H-M   'P 1'
#
loop_
_entity.id
_entity.type
_entity.pdbx_description
1 polymer ?
#
loop_
_entity_poly.entity_id
_entity_poly.type
_entity_poly.pdbx_seq_one_letter_code
_entity_poly.pdbx_strand_id
1 'polypeptide(L)'
;MNNHSKGNNNNFLNHDICFEESWKTISVSQINEVVSDEFPGKKDYIAFYLANNGGVFTKGAYIYPDHFYEITNKDYLSIEIGSFFHIPLIEDEEDSYYTLSMERAKDRRADYSEDFENFTLFHIPFADNHADNDFWIDIQTGEIKYMDYEESYDPDDAIVVAPSFLEFCKHIQAQRR
;
A
#
# COMPACT_ATOMS: atom_id res chain seq x y z
N MET A 1 -6.54 27.77 21.51
CA MET A 1 -6.46 26.84 20.35
C MET A 1 -5.07 26.24 20.38
N ASN A 2 -4.94 25.05 20.96
CA ASN A 2 -3.66 24.36 21.04
C ASN A 2 -3.50 23.55 19.76
N ASN A 3 -2.66 24.03 18.85
CA ASN A 3 -2.16 23.25 17.73
C ASN A 3 -1.23 22.16 18.28
N HIS A 4 -1.77 20.98 18.53
CA HIS A 4 -0.97 19.78 18.65
C HIS A 4 -0.61 19.32 17.23
N SER A 5 0.47 19.87 16.65
CA SER A 5 1.20 19.12 15.64
C SER A 5 1.87 17.96 16.38
N LYS A 6 1.20 16.80 16.44
CA LYS A 6 1.89 15.54 16.70
C LYS A 6 2.87 15.37 15.54
N GLY A 7 4.13 15.72 15.76
CA GLY A 7 5.20 15.36 14.85
C GLY A 7 5.15 13.85 14.70
N ASN A 8 4.73 13.39 13.53
CA ASN A 8 4.62 11.99 13.23
C ASN A 8 6.06 11.47 13.11
N ASN A 9 6.54 10.67 14.06
CA ASN A 9 7.85 10.01 13.99
C ASN A 9 7.76 8.88 12.94
N ASN A 10 7.48 9.23 11.68
CA ASN A 10 7.36 8.27 10.60
C ASN A 10 8.75 7.98 10.04
N ASN A 11 9.45 7.04 10.66
CA ASN A 11 10.78 6.60 10.21
C ASN A 11 10.75 5.74 8.93
N PHE A 12 9.58 5.51 8.35
CA PHE A 12 9.41 4.68 7.15
C PHE A 12 9.39 5.52 5.86
N LEU A 13 8.95 6.77 5.96
CA LEU A 13 8.82 7.68 4.83
C LEU A 13 9.91 8.75 4.89
N ASN A 14 10.28 9.27 3.73
CA ASN A 14 11.18 10.43 3.66
C ASN A 14 10.50 11.67 4.29
N HIS A 15 11.27 12.52 4.95
CA HIS A 15 10.78 13.68 5.71
C HIS A 15 10.08 14.73 4.84
N ASP A 16 10.38 14.75 3.54
CA ASP A 16 9.76 15.66 2.57
C ASP A 16 8.36 15.21 2.13
N ILE A 17 7.93 14.01 2.52
CA ILE A 17 6.62 13.45 2.15
C ILE A 17 5.55 13.92 3.12
N CYS A 18 4.48 14.49 2.56
CA CYS A 18 3.28 14.87 3.32
C CYS A 18 2.35 13.65 3.40
N PHE A 19 2.37 12.95 4.53
CA PHE A 19 1.56 11.76 4.79
C PHE A 19 0.69 11.98 6.02
N GLU A 20 -0.63 11.98 5.83
CA GLU A 20 -1.62 12.48 6.79
C GLU A 20 -2.79 11.50 6.94
N GLU A 21 -3.69 11.79 7.86
CA GLU A 21 -4.96 11.06 8.04
C GLU A 21 -4.82 9.55 8.30
N SER A 22 -3.77 9.16 9.04
CA SER A 22 -3.69 7.81 9.60
C SER A 22 -4.99 7.47 10.32
N TRP A 23 -5.51 6.28 10.02
CA TRP A 23 -6.67 5.76 10.72
C TRP A 23 -6.32 5.39 12.16
N LYS A 24 -7.38 5.07 12.93
CA LYS A 24 -7.34 4.68 14.35
C LYS A 24 -6.12 3.82 14.68
N THR A 25 -5.57 4.01 15.89
CA THR A 25 -4.48 3.17 16.39
C THR A 25 -4.93 1.72 16.50
N ILE A 26 -4.07 0.81 16.04
CA ILE A 26 -4.31 -0.64 16.07
C ILE A 26 -3.19 -1.36 16.82
N SER A 27 -3.48 -2.60 17.20
CA SER A 27 -2.54 -3.51 17.87
C SER A 27 -1.99 -4.56 16.90
N VAL A 28 -0.88 -5.19 17.30
CA VAL A 28 -0.30 -6.31 16.54
C VAL A 28 -1.29 -7.45 16.34
N SER A 29 -2.12 -7.74 17.35
CA SER A 29 -3.14 -8.80 17.23
C SER A 29 -4.18 -8.47 16.18
N GLN A 30 -4.67 -7.22 16.15
CA GLN A 30 -5.62 -6.76 15.12
C GLN A 30 -5.01 -6.81 13.71
N ILE A 31 -3.74 -6.40 13.57
CA ILE A 31 -3.03 -6.51 12.29
C ILE A 31 -2.96 -7.98 11.84
N ASN A 32 -2.57 -8.89 12.72
CA ASN A 32 -2.45 -10.31 12.41
C ASN A 32 -3.80 -11.03 12.21
N GLU A 33 -4.89 -10.46 12.68
CA GLU A 33 -6.23 -11.00 12.45
C GLU A 33 -6.68 -10.75 11.01
N VAL A 34 -6.41 -9.56 10.47
CA VAL A 34 -6.73 -9.19 9.08
C VAL A 34 -5.66 -9.71 8.11
N VAL A 35 -4.38 -9.61 8.50
CA VAL A 35 -3.22 -10.02 7.70
C VAL A 35 -2.51 -11.17 8.40
N SER A 36 -3.12 -12.35 8.30
CA SER A 36 -2.66 -13.54 9.02
C SER A 36 -1.42 -14.19 8.40
N ASP A 37 -1.25 -14.09 7.07
CA ASP A 37 -0.17 -14.73 6.34
C ASP A 37 1.21 -14.20 6.73
N GLU A 38 2.19 -15.10 6.82
CA GLU A 38 3.60 -14.72 6.97
C GLU A 38 4.21 -14.40 5.61
N PHE A 39 5.02 -13.35 5.55
CA PHE A 39 5.73 -12.95 4.32
C PHE A 39 7.06 -12.25 4.62
N PRO A 40 8.03 -12.29 3.70
CA PRO A 40 9.27 -11.52 3.83
C PRO A 40 8.98 -10.02 4.00
N GLY A 41 9.40 -9.44 5.13
CA GLY A 41 9.17 -8.03 5.44
C GLY A 41 7.95 -7.74 6.34
N LYS A 42 7.20 -8.76 6.78
CA LYS A 42 6.02 -8.58 7.66
C LYS A 42 6.30 -7.80 8.94
N LYS A 43 7.51 -7.91 9.51
CA LYS A 43 7.90 -7.14 10.70
C LYS A 43 7.87 -5.62 10.44
N ASP A 44 8.39 -5.18 9.30
CA ASP A 44 8.43 -3.77 8.94
C ASP A 44 7.03 -3.27 8.55
N TYR A 45 6.24 -4.11 7.87
CA TYR A 45 4.82 -3.87 7.62
C TYR A 45 4.04 -3.63 8.92
N ILE A 46 4.14 -4.53 9.90
CA ILE A 46 3.48 -4.37 11.20
C ILE A 46 3.95 -3.08 11.88
N ALA A 47 5.24 -2.81 11.90
CA ALA A 47 5.79 -1.62 12.53
C ALA A 47 5.30 -0.32 11.86
N PHE A 48 5.11 -0.33 10.54
CA PHE A 48 4.49 0.77 9.81
C PHE A 48 3.04 0.97 10.25
N TYR A 49 2.22 -0.09 10.23
CA TYR A 49 0.79 -0.01 10.54
C TYR A 49 0.48 0.30 12.00
N LEU A 50 1.38 -0.04 12.93
CA LEU A 50 1.32 0.41 14.31
C LEU A 50 1.56 1.93 14.45
N ALA A 51 2.40 2.50 13.59
CA ALA A 51 2.70 3.92 13.58
C ALA A 51 1.70 4.73 12.74
N ASN A 52 1.21 4.15 11.65
CA ASN A 52 0.30 4.76 10.69
C ASN A 52 -0.66 3.70 10.11
N ASN A 53 -1.87 3.60 10.65
CA ASN A 53 -2.85 2.67 10.12
C ASN A 53 -3.47 3.24 8.83
N GLY A 54 -2.81 3.02 7.70
CA GLY A 54 -3.13 3.70 6.44
C GLY A 54 -2.77 5.20 6.48
N GLY A 55 -3.20 5.93 5.45
CA GLY A 55 -3.04 7.38 5.33
C GLY A 55 -3.01 7.84 3.88
N VAL A 56 -3.02 9.15 3.66
CA VAL A 56 -3.09 9.76 2.32
C VAL A 56 -1.88 10.66 2.03
N PHE A 57 -1.48 10.70 0.77
CA PHE A 57 -0.41 11.57 0.27
C PHE A 57 -1.00 12.85 -0.35
N THR A 58 -1.15 13.91 0.43
CA THR A 58 -1.89 15.13 0.00
C THR A 58 -1.11 16.07 -0.93
N LYS A 59 0.18 15.82 -1.16
CA LYS A 59 1.08 16.69 -1.95
C LYS A 59 1.83 15.95 -3.07
N GLY A 60 1.34 14.77 -3.45
CA GLY A 60 1.99 13.89 -4.41
C GLY A 60 3.05 13.00 -3.75
N ALA A 61 3.07 11.75 -4.17
CA ALA A 61 4.03 10.74 -3.76
C ALA A 61 4.25 9.80 -4.93
N TYR A 62 5.52 9.48 -5.23
CA TYR A 62 5.87 8.71 -6.41
C TYR A 62 6.87 7.62 -6.06
N ILE A 63 6.66 6.42 -6.61
CA ILE A 63 7.65 5.35 -6.65
C ILE A 63 8.28 5.28 -8.04
N TYR A 64 9.56 4.92 -8.05
CA TYR A 64 10.40 4.84 -9.25
C TYR A 64 10.94 3.41 -9.37
N PRO A 65 10.22 2.50 -10.04
CA PRO A 65 10.62 1.10 -10.18
C PRO A 65 12.02 0.93 -10.82
N ASP A 66 12.43 1.89 -11.65
CA ASP A 66 13.75 1.95 -12.29
C ASP A 66 14.92 2.09 -11.31
N HIS A 67 14.64 2.36 -10.03
CA HIS A 67 15.62 2.32 -8.96
C HIS A 67 16.03 0.88 -8.59
N PHE A 68 15.13 -0.08 -8.77
CA PHE A 68 15.31 -1.46 -8.35
C PHE A 68 15.50 -2.41 -9.54
N TYR A 69 14.81 -2.14 -10.64
CA TYR A 69 14.70 -3.05 -11.79
C TYR A 69 14.94 -2.32 -13.10
N GLU A 70 15.32 -3.05 -14.14
CA GLU A 70 15.34 -2.50 -15.50
C GLU A 70 13.89 -2.42 -16.03
N ILE A 71 13.43 -1.21 -16.35
CA ILE A 71 12.07 -0.97 -16.82
C ILE A 71 12.06 -0.75 -18.33
N THR A 72 11.27 -1.56 -19.04
CA THR A 72 11.12 -1.50 -20.49
C THR A 72 9.99 -0.56 -20.91
N ASN A 73 8.86 -0.57 -20.19
CA ASN A 73 7.76 0.36 -20.42
C ASN A 73 7.97 1.67 -19.66
N LYS A 74 8.17 2.76 -20.40
CA LYS A 74 8.47 4.08 -19.84
C LYS A 74 7.32 4.69 -19.05
N ASP A 75 6.10 4.22 -19.26
CA ASP A 75 4.92 4.71 -18.53
C ASP A 75 4.99 4.32 -17.04
N TYR A 76 5.74 3.26 -16.71
CA TYR A 76 5.97 2.79 -15.34
C TYR A 76 7.28 3.28 -14.72
N LEU A 77 7.94 4.27 -15.32
CA LEU A 77 9.13 4.90 -14.71
C LEU A 77 8.79 5.70 -13.45
N SER A 78 7.55 6.18 -13.34
CA SER A 78 7.07 6.99 -12.22
C SER A 78 5.61 6.67 -11.97
N ILE A 79 5.32 5.96 -10.89
CA ILE A 79 3.95 5.59 -10.52
C ILE A 79 3.57 6.43 -9.30
N GLU A 80 2.44 7.13 -9.39
CA GLU A 80 1.89 7.90 -8.27
C GLU A 80 1.32 6.97 -7.20
N ILE A 81 1.39 7.40 -5.94
CA ILE A 81 0.81 6.71 -4.80
C ILE A 81 -0.16 7.69 -4.16
N GLY A 82 -1.42 7.29 -4.07
CA GLY A 82 -2.48 8.12 -3.53
C GLY A 82 -2.69 7.92 -2.05
N SER A 83 -2.85 6.66 -1.64
CA SER A 83 -3.08 6.33 -0.24
C SER A 83 -2.54 4.96 0.12
N PHE A 84 -2.32 4.75 1.42
CA PHE A 84 -2.22 3.43 2.00
C PHE A 84 -3.55 3.06 2.62
N PHE A 85 -4.04 1.88 2.28
CA PHE A 85 -5.26 1.32 2.82
C PHE A 85 -5.12 1.10 4.33
N HIS A 86 -6.21 1.34 5.06
CA HIS A 86 -6.22 1.08 6.49
C HIS A 86 -6.65 -0.37 6.76
N ILE A 87 -6.20 -0.89 7.89
CA ILE A 87 -6.69 -2.15 8.45
C ILE A 87 -7.97 -1.85 9.22
N PRO A 88 -9.10 -2.48 8.86
CA PRO A 88 -10.37 -2.29 9.56
C PRO A 88 -10.30 -2.86 10.99
N LEU A 89 -11.13 -2.31 11.87
CA LEU A 89 -11.31 -2.83 13.22
C LEU A 89 -12.56 -3.71 13.22
N ILE A 90 -12.39 -5.02 13.42
CA ILE A 90 -13.45 -6.03 13.22
C ILE A 90 -14.73 -5.79 14.05
N GLU A 91 -14.62 -5.15 15.21
CA GLU A 91 -15.75 -4.82 16.09
C GLU A 91 -16.26 -3.38 15.93
N ASP A 92 -15.74 -2.64 14.95
CA ASP A 92 -16.04 -1.23 14.72
C ASP A 92 -16.73 -1.05 13.36
N GLU A 93 -17.94 -0.49 13.36
CA GLU A 93 -18.68 -0.22 12.13
C GLU A 93 -18.22 1.07 11.42
N GLU A 94 -17.31 1.84 12.02
CA GLU A 94 -16.80 3.07 11.43
C GLU A 94 -15.67 2.80 10.44
N ASP A 95 -15.81 3.36 9.24
CA ASP A 95 -14.82 3.30 8.17
C ASP A 95 -14.09 4.65 8.02
N SER A 96 -12.88 4.62 7.48
CA SER A 96 -12.11 5.85 7.22
C SER A 96 -12.77 6.68 6.11
N TYR A 97 -12.86 8.00 6.32
CA TYR A 97 -13.29 8.93 5.26
C TYR A 97 -12.22 9.16 4.20
N TYR A 98 -10.96 8.84 4.48
CA TYR A 98 -9.81 9.24 3.67
C TYR A 98 -9.19 8.07 2.88
N THR A 99 -9.33 6.85 3.37
CA THR A 99 -8.68 5.67 2.79
C THR A 99 -9.63 4.51 2.71
N LEU A 100 -9.43 3.64 1.72
CA LEU A 100 -10.16 2.38 1.63
C LEU A 100 -9.63 1.38 2.67
N SER A 101 -10.51 0.50 3.16
CA SER A 101 -10.06 -0.63 3.99
C SER A 101 -9.44 -1.72 3.11
N MET A 102 -8.43 -2.41 3.61
CA MET A 102 -7.76 -3.48 2.86
C MET A 102 -8.71 -4.61 2.42
N GLU A 103 -9.67 -4.96 3.29
CA GLU A 103 -10.70 -5.96 2.98
C GLU A 103 -11.54 -5.52 1.78
N ARG A 104 -12.04 -4.27 1.78
CA ARG A 104 -12.81 -3.73 0.67
C ARG A 104 -11.98 -3.60 -0.61
N ALA A 105 -10.68 -3.30 -0.50
CA ALA A 105 -9.77 -3.28 -1.64
C ALA A 105 -9.66 -4.67 -2.28
N LYS A 106 -9.52 -5.72 -1.44
CA LYS A 106 -9.47 -7.11 -1.89
C LYS A 106 -10.77 -7.55 -2.54
N ASP A 107 -11.91 -7.29 -1.89
CA ASP A 107 -13.24 -7.71 -2.36
C ASP A 107 -13.60 -7.09 -3.72
N ARG A 108 -13.18 -5.86 -4.00
CA ARG A 108 -13.40 -5.20 -5.30
C ARG A 108 -12.81 -5.97 -6.47
N ARG A 109 -11.78 -6.78 -6.24
CA ARG A 109 -11.03 -7.48 -7.29
C ARG A 109 -11.29 -8.97 -7.34
N ALA A 110 -11.64 -9.57 -6.20
CA ALA A 110 -11.86 -11.00 -6.10
C ALA A 110 -12.89 -11.51 -7.15
N ASP A 111 -13.98 -10.79 -7.40
CA ASP A 111 -15.05 -11.28 -8.30
C ASP A 111 -14.79 -11.06 -9.81
N TYR A 112 -13.59 -10.62 -10.21
CA TYR A 112 -13.33 -10.28 -11.62
C TYR A 112 -13.07 -11.50 -12.52
N SER A 113 -12.22 -12.43 -12.07
CA SER A 113 -11.87 -13.66 -12.79
C SER A 113 -11.31 -14.71 -11.83
N GLU A 114 -11.34 -15.99 -12.23
CA GLU A 114 -10.73 -17.09 -11.45
C GLU A 114 -9.23 -16.86 -11.22
N ASP A 115 -8.53 -16.30 -12.21
CA ASP A 115 -7.11 -15.96 -12.08
C ASP A 115 -6.90 -14.87 -11.02
N PHE A 116 -7.77 -13.86 -10.96
CA PHE A 116 -7.71 -12.82 -9.94
C PHE A 116 -8.09 -13.33 -8.56
N GLU A 117 -9.12 -14.18 -8.45
CA GLU A 117 -9.47 -14.87 -7.20
C GLU A 117 -8.23 -15.57 -6.64
N ASN A 118 -7.54 -16.36 -7.47
CA ASN A 118 -6.30 -17.05 -7.11
C ASN A 118 -5.17 -16.08 -6.75
N PHE A 119 -5.00 -14.98 -7.50
CA PHE A 119 -4.02 -13.95 -7.18
C PHE A 119 -4.23 -13.40 -5.77
N THR A 120 -5.47 -13.10 -5.38
CA THR A 120 -5.78 -12.54 -4.05
C THR A 120 -5.54 -13.51 -2.89
N LEU A 121 -5.33 -14.81 -3.15
CA LEU A 121 -4.92 -15.79 -2.14
C LEU A 121 -3.45 -15.65 -1.73
N PHE A 122 -2.62 -15.10 -2.62
CA PHE A 122 -1.17 -14.96 -2.42
C PHE A 122 -0.70 -13.51 -2.41
N HIS A 123 -1.63 -12.57 -2.48
CA HIS A 123 -1.32 -11.14 -2.55
C HIS A 123 -2.19 -10.32 -1.60
N ILE A 124 -1.55 -9.37 -0.92
CA ILE A 124 -2.20 -8.49 0.06
C ILE A 124 -2.25 -7.06 -0.52
N PRO A 125 -3.42 -6.47 -0.75
CA PRO A 125 -3.51 -5.09 -1.22
C PRO A 125 -3.23 -4.14 -0.07
N PHE A 126 -2.44 -3.09 -0.30
CA PHE A 126 -2.10 -2.14 0.78
C PHE A 126 -2.08 -0.67 0.38
N ALA A 127 -2.14 -0.34 -0.92
CA ALA A 127 -2.11 1.05 -1.39
C ALA A 127 -2.79 1.21 -2.75
N ASP A 128 -3.11 2.46 -3.11
CA ASP A 128 -3.61 2.85 -4.44
C ASP A 128 -2.80 4.00 -5.07
N ASN A 129 -3.09 4.36 -6.32
CA ASN A 129 -2.47 5.46 -7.09
C ASN A 129 -3.40 6.67 -7.37
N HIS A 130 -4.50 6.86 -6.63
CA HIS A 130 -5.61 7.81 -6.92
C HIS A 130 -6.46 7.53 -8.18
N ALA A 131 -6.13 6.51 -8.98
CA ALA A 131 -6.87 6.10 -10.17
C ALA A 131 -7.49 4.69 -10.02
N ASP A 132 -7.72 4.24 -8.78
CA ASP A 132 -8.25 2.91 -8.46
C ASP A 132 -7.36 1.75 -8.97
N ASN A 133 -6.05 1.99 -9.17
CA ASN A 133 -5.05 0.95 -9.36
C ASN A 133 -4.36 0.64 -8.04
N ASP A 134 -4.07 -0.64 -7.80
CA ASP A 134 -3.68 -1.14 -6.48
C ASP A 134 -2.23 -1.61 -6.46
N PHE A 135 -1.59 -1.42 -5.31
CA PHE A 135 -0.33 -2.06 -4.97
C PHE A 135 -0.57 -3.24 -4.04
N TRP A 136 0.13 -4.33 -4.31
CA TRP A 136 -0.01 -5.62 -3.65
C TRP A 136 1.33 -6.12 -3.14
N ILE A 137 1.33 -6.78 -1.99
CA ILE A 137 2.48 -7.54 -1.49
C ILE A 137 2.30 -8.99 -1.93
N ASP A 138 3.26 -9.54 -2.66
CA ASP A 138 3.36 -10.98 -2.89
C ASP A 138 3.83 -11.65 -1.59
N ILE A 139 3.03 -12.56 -1.01
CA ILE A 139 3.36 -13.15 0.29
C ILE A 139 4.52 -14.15 0.21
N GLN A 140 4.81 -14.68 -0.98
CA GLN A 140 5.86 -15.67 -1.19
C GLN A 140 7.23 -15.00 -1.28
N THR A 141 7.31 -13.84 -1.96
CA THR A 141 8.58 -13.14 -2.21
C THR A 141 8.76 -11.89 -1.35
N GLY A 142 7.66 -11.28 -0.89
CA GLY A 142 7.63 -9.98 -0.24
C GLY A 142 7.68 -8.80 -1.23
N GLU A 143 7.78 -9.07 -2.53
CA GLU A 143 7.85 -8.05 -3.57
C GLU A 143 6.55 -7.26 -3.65
N ILE A 144 6.68 -5.99 -4.04
CA ILE A 144 5.54 -5.13 -4.29
C ILE A 144 5.20 -5.18 -5.77
N LYS A 145 3.96 -5.53 -6.06
CA LYS A 145 3.37 -5.54 -7.40
C LYS A 145 2.38 -4.40 -7.56
N TYR A 146 2.32 -3.82 -8.74
CA TYR A 146 1.36 -2.80 -9.14
C TYR A 146 0.48 -3.36 -10.26
N MET A 147 -0.83 -3.23 -10.11
CA MET A 147 -1.83 -3.64 -11.10
C MET A 147 -2.38 -2.41 -11.80
N ASP A 148 -2.16 -2.29 -13.11
CA ASP A 148 -2.75 -1.26 -13.96
C ASP A 148 -4.02 -1.79 -14.62
N TYR A 149 -5.17 -1.51 -14.00
CA TYR A 149 -6.46 -2.01 -14.46
C TYR A 149 -7.01 -1.27 -15.68
N GLU A 150 -6.41 -0.14 -16.06
CA GLU A 150 -6.73 0.48 -17.35
C GLU A 150 -6.11 -0.31 -18.52
N GLU A 151 -4.96 -0.94 -18.30
CA GLU A 151 -4.27 -1.75 -19.30
C GLU A 151 -4.70 -3.23 -19.27
N SER A 152 -4.78 -3.85 -18.09
CA SER A 152 -5.09 -5.28 -17.96
C SER A 152 -5.67 -5.66 -16.60
N TYR A 153 -6.57 -6.64 -16.63
CA TYR A 153 -7.04 -7.34 -15.43
C TYR A 153 -6.42 -8.74 -15.30
N ASP A 154 -5.46 -9.10 -16.15
CA ASP A 154 -4.68 -10.33 -15.98
C ASP A 154 -3.61 -10.10 -14.89
N PRO A 155 -3.64 -10.84 -13.77
CA PRO A 155 -2.63 -10.69 -12.72
C PRO A 155 -1.21 -11.03 -13.17
N ASP A 156 -1.02 -11.78 -14.26
CA ASP A 156 0.30 -12.06 -14.83
C ASP A 156 0.94 -10.79 -15.45
N ASP A 157 0.14 -9.76 -15.75
CA ASP A 157 0.62 -8.47 -16.24
C ASP A 157 1.05 -7.51 -15.10
N ALA A 158 0.98 -7.95 -13.84
CA ALA A 158 1.40 -7.17 -12.68
C ALA A 158 2.88 -6.72 -12.78
N ILE A 159 3.12 -5.43 -12.52
CA ILE A 159 4.47 -4.87 -12.58
C ILE A 159 5.12 -4.95 -11.20
N VAL A 160 6.31 -5.55 -11.11
CA VAL A 160 7.10 -5.52 -9.86
C VAL A 160 7.73 -4.13 -9.70
N VAL A 161 7.38 -3.43 -8.62
CA VAL A 161 7.75 -2.01 -8.40
C VAL A 161 8.74 -1.79 -7.26
N ALA A 162 8.84 -2.74 -6.31
CA ALA A 162 9.84 -2.71 -5.24
C ALA A 162 10.14 -4.12 -4.71
N PRO A 163 11.33 -4.37 -4.15
CA PRO A 163 11.72 -5.69 -3.65
C PRO A 163 11.13 -6.03 -2.27
N SER A 164 10.61 -5.04 -1.54
CA SER A 164 9.93 -5.26 -0.27
C SER A 164 9.08 -4.05 0.11
N PHE A 165 8.15 -4.23 1.06
CA PHE A 165 7.37 -3.14 1.64
C PHE A 165 8.24 -2.02 2.24
N LEU A 166 9.30 -2.37 2.98
CA LEU A 166 10.19 -1.35 3.57
C LEU A 166 10.94 -0.54 2.50
N GLU A 167 11.44 -1.23 1.47
CA GLU A 167 12.14 -0.57 0.37
C GLU A 167 11.19 0.30 -0.45
N PHE A 168 9.94 -0.14 -0.64
CA PHE A 168 8.88 0.68 -1.23
C PHE A 168 8.69 1.98 -0.44
N CYS A 169 8.42 1.91 0.88
CA CYS A 169 8.19 3.08 1.72
C CYS A 169 9.37 4.08 1.70
N LYS A 170 10.61 3.58 1.81
CA LYS A 170 11.82 4.43 1.87
C LYS A 170 12.11 5.16 0.56
N HIS A 171 11.66 4.61 -0.57
CA HIS A 171 11.97 5.15 -1.90
C HIS A 171 10.84 5.94 -2.52
N ILE A 172 9.74 6.14 -1.79
CA ILE A 172 8.74 7.14 -2.15
C ILE A 172 9.41 8.52 -2.19
N GLN A 173 9.10 9.32 -3.22
CA GLN A 173 9.60 10.67 -3.39
C GLN A 173 8.43 11.65 -3.52
N ALA A 174 8.59 12.86 -2.97
CA ALA A 174 7.57 13.90 -2.99
C ALA A 174 7.46 14.63 -4.34
N GLN A 175 8.41 14.43 -5.26
CA GLN A 175 8.46 15.13 -6.54
C GLN A 175 8.52 14.15 -7.70
N ARG A 176 7.80 14.50 -8.76
CA ARG A 176 7.89 13.80 -10.04
C ARG A 176 9.23 14.14 -10.72
N ARG A 177 9.99 13.11 -11.14
CA ARG A 177 11.22 13.26 -11.95
C ARG A 177 10.94 13.79 -13.37
#